data_AF-A0A427XTQ4-F1
#
_entry.id   AF-A0A427XTQ4-F1
#
_cell.length_a   1.000
_cell.length_b   1.000
_cell.length_c   1.000
_cell.angle_alpha   90.00
_cell.angle_beta   90.00
_cell.angle_gamma   90.00
#
_symmetry.space_group_name_H-M   'P 1'
#
loop_
_entity.id
_entity.type
_entity.pdbx_description
1 polymer ?
#
loop_
_entity_poly.entity_id
_entity_poly.type
_entity_poly.pdbx_seq_one_letter_code
_entity_poly.pdbx_strand_id
1 'polypeptide(L)'
;MRARTPVSKTTAPAAPPGRRQSWAMAVKRPYGSFSIEEGTLLIRSRAQRLAAPFQSSTVRYGFMLSFGLLFVCLYGLSPFRGDMVPLDIESQWTPHLLPGDNPYFKTGSVSAHNDEVSARLDRCASLGMLRETANPNSLPELGLHEEGRYTAEGCGVRQTTVILLSSLWFTEAYQGSSTTGEGIWAQSVLSALNYHGYSYMFSSMGWYNNDMNKTIEIWDKHKKNIRLVLADAEQVDTCWNGEKQPCRKTATNPGGIEVWRLLSFWYWDNPRGPLGAPFTLSPFPRNDNHFISLSIEPTCHRYPHIAPSSRPKPPQAYLLAKQVHYLEDSPEFAWTIPALANLNSSLGISVVGGMVNDDGDTAAAVEAAGLKNLGQLGKIDFYKELARSFVLIGVGRPKISPSPWDALCMGVPFINPILEWDENDPEDRSKWVAQSWHMTDLHPPYVYSVKARDMNGLQEAVHAALTHPIKSYIPDNMSFRFVTERLHDLVEGDWRGKAQAILIERLHSGWGEMFVL
;
A
#
# COMPACT_ATOMS: atom_id res chain seq x y z
N MET A 1 64.78 68.93 -25.35
CA MET A 1 63.65 68.97 -26.29
C MET A 1 62.93 67.62 -26.30
N ARG A 2 61.59 67.68 -26.24
CA ARG A 2 60.58 66.61 -26.35
C ARG A 2 60.43 65.64 -25.17
N ALA A 3 59.49 66.03 -24.32
CA ALA A 3 58.76 65.22 -23.35
C ALA A 3 57.91 64.13 -24.04
N ARG A 4 57.74 62.99 -23.36
CA ARG A 4 56.72 61.99 -23.65
C ARG A 4 55.75 61.91 -22.48
N THR A 5 54.47 62.12 -22.80
CA THR A 5 53.29 62.01 -21.93
C THR A 5 52.84 60.55 -21.80
N PRO A 6 52.16 60.18 -20.70
CA PRO A 6 51.65 58.83 -20.45
C PRO A 6 50.23 58.65 -20.99
N VAL A 7 49.91 57.46 -21.50
CA VAL A 7 48.55 57.06 -21.90
C VAL A 7 48.00 56.02 -20.92
N SER A 8 46.72 56.22 -20.62
CA SER A 8 45.85 55.59 -19.63
C SER A 8 45.69 54.08 -19.74
N LYS A 9 45.63 53.42 -18.57
CA LYS A 9 45.14 52.05 -18.39
C LYS A 9 43.60 52.03 -18.42
N THR A 10 43.04 51.28 -19.36
CA THR A 10 41.64 50.85 -19.35
C THR A 10 41.50 49.56 -18.54
N THR A 11 40.59 49.60 -17.58
CA THR A 11 40.15 48.51 -16.70
C THR A 11 39.22 47.54 -17.43
N ALA A 12 39.55 46.25 -17.40
CA ALA A 12 38.63 45.16 -17.75
C ALA A 12 37.83 44.74 -16.49
N PRO A 13 36.55 44.33 -16.63
CA PRO A 13 35.71 43.96 -15.51
C PRO A 13 36.09 42.60 -14.91
N ALA A 14 35.96 42.52 -13.59
CA ALA A 14 36.27 41.35 -12.77
C ALA A 14 35.33 40.17 -13.07
N ALA A 15 35.91 38.98 -13.18
CA ALA A 15 35.21 37.70 -13.17
C ALA A 15 34.66 37.41 -11.75
N PRO A 16 33.47 36.78 -11.62
CA PRO A 16 32.92 36.41 -10.32
C PRO A 16 33.74 35.28 -9.66
N PRO A 17 33.83 35.25 -8.32
CA PRO A 17 34.66 34.30 -7.59
C PRO A 17 34.12 32.87 -7.72
N GLY A 18 35.06 31.94 -7.93
CA GLY A 18 34.81 30.53 -8.14
C GLY A 18 34.05 29.86 -7.00
N ARG A 19 33.07 29.02 -7.39
CA ARG A 19 32.51 27.98 -6.54
C ARG A 19 33.64 27.05 -6.08
N ARG A 20 33.89 27.03 -4.76
CA ARG A 20 34.61 25.95 -4.11
C ARG A 20 33.84 24.66 -4.35
N GLN A 21 34.45 23.71 -5.05
CA GLN A 21 34.03 22.31 -5.04
C GLN A 21 34.25 21.77 -3.62
N SER A 22 33.16 21.60 -2.86
CA SER A 22 33.19 20.80 -1.65
C SER A 22 33.19 19.33 -2.06
N TRP A 23 34.32 18.68 -1.82
CA TRP A 23 34.44 17.23 -1.85
C TRP A 23 33.48 16.64 -0.81
N ALA A 24 32.39 16.04 -1.26
CA ALA A 24 31.55 15.21 -0.43
C ALA A 24 32.32 13.92 -0.14
N MET A 25 33.00 13.87 1.01
CA MET A 25 33.41 12.61 1.60
C MET A 25 32.14 11.84 1.97
N ALA A 26 31.83 10.82 1.18
CA ALA A 26 30.82 9.83 1.52
C ALA A 26 31.25 9.11 2.80
N VAL A 27 30.79 9.60 3.95
CA VAL A 27 30.84 8.86 5.20
C VAL A 27 29.87 7.69 5.05
N LYS A 28 30.42 6.52 4.72
CA LYS A 28 29.73 5.23 4.91
C LYS A 28 29.36 5.14 6.39
N ARG A 29 28.11 5.46 6.72
CA ARG A 29 27.54 5.10 8.03
C ARG A 29 27.31 3.59 8.01
N PRO A 30 27.78 2.83 9.02
CA PRO A 30 27.30 1.47 9.20
C PRO A 30 25.84 1.57 9.60
N TYR A 31 24.93 1.19 8.71
CA TYR A 31 23.57 0.88 9.11
C TYR A 31 23.65 -0.33 10.04
N GLY A 32 23.31 -0.12 11.31
CA GLY A 32 23.01 -1.22 12.21
C GLY A 32 21.94 -2.10 11.56
N SER A 33 22.20 -3.39 11.49
CA SER A 33 21.27 -4.39 10.99
C SER A 33 19.97 -4.33 11.79
N PHE A 34 18.92 -3.72 11.22
CA PHE A 34 17.56 -4.01 11.65
C PHE A 34 17.23 -5.43 11.18
N SER A 35 17.15 -6.37 12.13
CA SER A 35 16.68 -7.73 11.88
C SER A 35 15.20 -7.66 11.49
N ILE A 36 14.88 -8.01 10.25
CA ILE A 36 13.51 -8.24 9.77
C ILE A 36 13.15 -9.70 10.14
N GLU A 37 13.11 -10.04 11.43
CA GLU A 37 12.66 -11.38 11.86
C GLU A 37 11.18 -11.41 12.29
N GLU A 38 10.57 -10.27 12.62
CA GLU A 38 9.23 -10.27 13.24
C GLU A 38 8.04 -10.28 12.27
N GLY A 39 8.28 -10.22 10.95
CA GLY A 39 7.22 -10.44 9.94
C GLY A 39 6.86 -11.91 9.69
N THR A 40 7.61 -12.86 10.28
CA THR A 40 7.63 -14.27 9.82
C THR A 40 6.94 -15.26 10.77
N LEU A 41 6.52 -14.84 11.97
CA LEU A 41 6.16 -15.76 13.06
C LEU A 41 4.68 -16.20 13.13
N LEU A 42 3.81 -15.80 12.19
CA LEU A 42 2.37 -16.12 12.26
C LEU A 42 1.76 -16.87 11.06
N ILE A 43 2.57 -17.40 10.13
CA ILE A 43 2.07 -18.18 8.97
C ILE A 43 2.41 -19.70 9.07
N ARG A 44 3.03 -20.17 10.16
CA ARG A 44 3.28 -21.60 10.39
C ARG A 44 2.28 -22.23 11.37
N SER A 45 1.05 -22.53 10.95
CA SER A 45 0.21 -23.55 11.62
C SER A 45 -0.99 -24.09 10.81
N ARG A 46 -1.03 -23.98 9.48
CA ARG A 46 -2.19 -24.47 8.70
C ARG A 46 -1.87 -25.44 7.55
N ALA A 47 -0.80 -26.21 7.67
CA ALA A 47 -0.47 -27.28 6.74
C ALA A 47 -0.15 -28.58 7.49
N GLN A 48 -1.18 -29.27 7.99
CA GLN A 48 -1.18 -30.74 8.23
C GLN A 48 -2.53 -31.16 8.84
N ARG A 49 -3.50 -31.50 7.97
CA ARG A 49 -4.56 -32.48 8.26
C ARG A 49 -5.45 -32.69 7.03
N LEU A 50 -5.03 -33.52 6.09
CA LEU A 50 -5.93 -34.19 5.14
C LEU A 50 -5.30 -35.52 4.70
N ALA A 51 -5.73 -36.62 5.31
CA ALA A 51 -5.75 -37.96 4.73
C ALA A 51 -6.54 -38.91 5.65
N ALA A 52 -7.84 -39.05 5.40
CA ALA A 52 -8.60 -40.26 5.73
C ALA A 52 -9.86 -40.32 4.83
N PRO A 53 -10.23 -41.50 4.32
CA PRO A 53 -11.19 -41.63 3.22
C PRO A 53 -12.65 -41.64 3.70
N PHE A 54 -13.52 -41.00 2.92
CA PHE A 54 -14.97 -41.05 3.07
C PHE A 54 -15.51 -42.43 2.66
N GLN A 55 -16.07 -43.18 3.61
CA GLN A 55 -16.96 -44.31 3.34
C GLN A 55 -18.40 -43.83 3.26
N SER A 56 -19.08 -44.20 2.18
CA SER A 56 -20.50 -43.99 1.94
C SER A 56 -21.35 -44.95 2.78
N SER A 57 -22.38 -44.45 3.44
CA SER A 57 -23.53 -45.27 3.82
C SER A 57 -24.83 -44.48 3.72
N THR A 58 -25.64 -44.89 2.74
CA THR A 58 -27.07 -44.66 2.59
C THR A 58 -27.86 -45.16 3.80
N VAL A 59 -28.81 -44.37 4.34
CA VAL A 59 -30.01 -44.90 5.03
C VAL A 59 -31.24 -44.03 4.73
N ARG A 60 -32.39 -44.72 4.71
CA ARG A 60 -33.70 -44.48 4.12
C ARG A 60 -34.61 -43.48 4.86
N TYR A 61 -35.58 -43.02 4.08
CA TYR A 61 -36.87 -42.40 4.43
C TYR A 61 -37.64 -43.05 5.57
N GLY A 62 -38.37 -42.22 6.33
CA GLY A 62 -39.46 -42.61 7.22
C GLY A 62 -40.54 -41.53 7.30
N PHE A 63 -41.72 -41.87 6.78
CA PHE A 63 -43.02 -41.18 6.86
C PHE A 63 -43.42 -40.80 8.31
N MET A 64 -44.11 -39.66 8.50
CA MET A 64 -45.52 -39.67 8.94
C MET A 64 -46.18 -38.29 8.88
N LEU A 65 -47.49 -38.36 8.65
CA LEU A 65 -48.42 -37.32 8.25
C LEU A 65 -49.50 -37.26 9.35
N SER A 66 -50.08 -36.07 9.59
CA SER A 66 -51.51 -35.83 9.91
C SER A 66 -51.89 -35.14 11.24
N PHE A 67 -52.54 -33.98 11.06
CA PHE A 67 -53.87 -33.57 11.57
C PHE A 67 -54.10 -32.87 12.94
N GLY A 68 -54.83 -31.74 12.82
CA GLY A 68 -55.79 -31.19 13.80
C GLY A 68 -55.24 -30.07 14.69
N LEU A 69 -55.94 -28.98 15.04
CA LEU A 69 -57.34 -28.56 14.84
C LEU A 69 -57.44 -27.07 15.26
N LEU A 70 -58.55 -26.43 14.88
CA LEU A 70 -58.96 -25.04 15.16
C LEU A 70 -58.89 -24.66 16.66
N PHE A 71 -58.64 -23.36 16.93
CA PHE A 71 -59.40 -22.61 17.92
C PHE A 71 -59.51 -21.12 17.54
N VAL A 72 -60.75 -20.66 17.38
CA VAL A 72 -61.17 -19.26 17.29
C VAL A 72 -61.58 -18.82 18.69
N CYS A 73 -61.10 -17.67 19.17
CA CYS A 73 -61.77 -16.90 20.21
C CYS A 73 -61.45 -15.40 20.05
N LEU A 74 -62.54 -14.63 19.88
CA LEU A 74 -62.66 -13.18 19.94
C LEU A 74 -62.36 -12.64 21.35
N TYR A 75 -61.76 -11.45 21.44
CA TYR A 75 -61.90 -10.37 22.45
C TYR A 75 -60.77 -9.37 22.13
N GLY A 76 -60.87 -8.05 22.17
CA GLY A 76 -61.87 -7.10 22.62
C GLY A 76 -61.19 -5.72 22.52
N LEU A 77 -61.96 -4.70 22.17
CA LEU A 77 -61.51 -3.32 22.02
C LEU A 77 -60.98 -2.75 23.36
N SER A 78 -59.85 -2.04 23.31
CA SER A 78 -59.51 -1.01 24.30
C SER A 78 -58.49 0.00 23.76
N PRO A 79 -58.47 1.22 24.33
CA PRO A 79 -58.20 2.45 23.60
C PRO A 79 -56.74 2.90 23.69
N PHE A 80 -56.34 3.69 22.68
CA PHE A 80 -55.30 4.72 22.70
C PHE A 80 -54.50 4.86 24.00
N ARG A 81 -53.36 4.17 24.07
CA ARG A 81 -52.21 4.59 24.86
C ARG A 81 -51.19 5.16 23.88
N GLY A 82 -50.86 6.43 24.06
CA GLY A 82 -49.78 7.07 23.32
C GLY A 82 -48.45 6.46 23.74
N ASP A 83 -48.04 5.43 23.00
CA ASP A 83 -46.68 4.94 23.06
C ASP A 83 -45.80 6.01 22.41
N MET A 84 -44.97 6.65 23.22
CA MET A 84 -43.75 7.28 22.74
C MET A 84 -42.94 6.17 22.09
N VAL A 85 -43.04 6.07 20.76
CA VAL A 85 -42.12 5.32 19.93
C VAL A 85 -40.72 5.78 20.33
N PRO A 86 -39.84 4.91 20.86
CA PRO A 86 -38.43 5.23 20.96
C PRO A 86 -38.02 5.64 19.57
N LEU A 87 -37.52 6.87 19.41
CA LEU A 87 -36.83 7.28 18.20
C LEU A 87 -35.63 6.34 18.07
N ASP A 88 -35.87 5.24 17.37
CA ASP A 88 -34.87 4.26 16.99
C ASP A 88 -34.03 4.92 15.90
N ILE A 89 -33.06 5.72 16.37
CA ILE A 89 -32.10 6.47 15.55
C ILE A 89 -31.22 5.50 14.73
N GLU A 90 -31.28 4.19 14.98
CA GLU A 90 -30.69 3.18 14.09
C GLU A 90 -31.47 2.98 12.78
N SER A 91 -32.75 3.35 12.68
CA SER A 91 -33.59 3.07 11.51
C SER A 91 -33.49 4.07 10.34
N GLN A 92 -32.78 5.19 10.50
CA GLN A 92 -32.54 6.16 9.40
C GLN A 92 -31.31 5.86 8.54
N TRP A 93 -30.58 4.77 8.84
CA TRP A 93 -29.62 4.20 7.89
C TRP A 93 -30.38 3.48 6.77
N THR A 94 -30.96 4.27 5.87
CA THR A 94 -31.52 3.81 4.60
C THR A 94 -30.41 3.22 3.70
N PRO A 95 -30.81 2.38 2.75
CA PRO A 95 -30.51 0.95 2.66
C PRO A 95 -29.11 0.63 2.12
N HIS A 96 -28.55 -0.53 2.51
CA HIS A 96 -27.46 -1.25 1.83
C HIS A 96 -26.54 -0.39 0.93
N LEU A 97 -25.71 0.46 1.52
CA LEU A 97 -24.54 0.96 0.84
C LEU A 97 -23.61 -0.24 0.61
N LEU A 98 -23.82 -0.96 -0.48
CA LEU A 98 -22.82 -1.85 -1.03
C LEU A 98 -21.61 -0.93 -1.31
N PRO A 99 -20.45 -1.18 -0.68
CA PRO A 99 -19.23 -0.46 -1.01
C PRO A 99 -19.09 -0.51 -2.53
N GLY A 100 -19.24 0.63 -3.23
CA GLY A 100 -19.26 0.62 -4.69
C GLY A 100 -17.99 -0.03 -5.24
N ASP A 101 -18.09 -1.10 -6.02
CA ASP A 101 -16.90 -1.83 -6.45
C ASP A 101 -15.89 -0.88 -7.10
N ASN A 102 -14.60 -1.00 -6.76
CA ASN A 102 -13.56 -0.30 -7.50
C ASN A 102 -13.67 -0.79 -8.95
N PRO A 103 -14.10 0.06 -9.92
CA PRO A 103 -14.45 -0.42 -11.25
C PRO A 103 -13.22 -0.93 -12.01
N TYR A 104 -12.02 -0.65 -11.51
CA TYR A 104 -10.75 -1.04 -12.08
C TYR A 104 -10.10 -2.20 -11.33
N PHE A 105 -10.72 -2.74 -10.27
CA PHE A 105 -10.16 -3.85 -9.51
C PHE A 105 -11.19 -4.92 -9.23
N LYS A 106 -10.87 -6.15 -9.66
CA LYS A 106 -11.63 -7.35 -9.35
C LYS A 106 -10.72 -8.35 -8.67
N THR A 107 -11.29 -9.14 -7.76
CA THR A 107 -10.61 -10.32 -7.23
C THR A 107 -10.86 -11.53 -8.13
N GLY A 108 -9.96 -12.52 -8.14
CA GLY A 108 -10.16 -13.72 -8.95
C GLY A 108 -9.13 -14.82 -8.75
N SER A 109 -9.26 -15.87 -9.58
CA SER A 109 -8.27 -16.95 -9.67
C SER A 109 -7.08 -16.50 -10.50
N VAL A 110 -5.88 -16.57 -9.92
CA VAL A 110 -4.62 -16.25 -10.61
C VAL A 110 -4.41 -17.11 -11.85
N SER A 111 -4.64 -18.43 -11.75
CA SER A 111 -4.48 -19.34 -12.90
C SER A 111 -5.42 -18.95 -14.03
N ALA A 112 -6.71 -18.75 -13.72
CA ALA A 112 -7.69 -18.39 -14.74
C ALA A 112 -7.37 -17.06 -15.42
N HIS A 113 -6.87 -16.07 -14.68
CA HIS A 113 -6.41 -14.80 -15.23
C HIS A 113 -5.21 -14.98 -16.17
N ASN A 114 -4.20 -15.75 -15.74
CA ASN A 114 -3.04 -16.03 -16.58
C ASN A 114 -3.42 -16.79 -17.86
N ASP A 115 -4.34 -17.77 -17.75
CA ASP A 115 -4.86 -18.52 -18.89
C ASP A 115 -5.61 -17.61 -19.88
N GLU A 116 -6.41 -16.67 -19.37
CA GLU A 116 -7.10 -15.66 -20.18
C GLU A 116 -6.11 -14.77 -20.96
N VAL A 117 -5.07 -14.28 -20.27
CA VAL A 117 -4.03 -13.44 -20.89
C VAL A 117 -3.25 -14.23 -21.94
N SER A 118 -2.85 -15.48 -21.63
CA SER A 118 -2.16 -16.34 -22.60
C SER A 118 -3.03 -16.62 -23.81
N ALA A 119 -4.30 -17.02 -23.62
CA ALA A 119 -5.22 -17.30 -24.71
C ALA A 119 -5.46 -16.07 -25.60
N ARG A 120 -5.51 -14.86 -25.00
CA ARG A 120 -5.58 -13.60 -25.74
C ARG A 120 -4.35 -13.39 -26.61
N LEU A 121 -3.14 -13.56 -26.08
CA LEU A 121 -1.89 -13.42 -26.84
C LEU A 121 -1.81 -14.44 -27.98
N ASP A 122 -2.15 -15.70 -27.71
CA ASP A 122 -2.16 -16.79 -28.69
C ASP A 122 -3.19 -16.51 -29.82
N ARG A 123 -4.36 -15.97 -29.47
CA ARG A 123 -5.36 -15.50 -30.45
C ARG A 123 -4.85 -14.33 -31.27
N CYS A 124 -4.22 -13.34 -30.67
CA CYS A 124 -3.64 -12.23 -31.42
C CYS A 124 -2.55 -12.71 -32.39
N ALA A 125 -1.75 -13.70 -31.98
CA ALA A 125 -0.76 -14.32 -32.85
C ALA A 125 -1.40 -15.04 -34.03
N SER A 126 -2.47 -15.82 -33.80
CA SER A 126 -3.17 -16.54 -34.88
C SER A 126 -3.87 -15.63 -35.88
N LEU A 127 -4.28 -14.44 -35.44
CA LEU A 127 -4.83 -13.38 -36.31
C LEU A 127 -3.74 -12.59 -37.07
N GLY A 128 -2.46 -12.83 -36.78
CA GLY A 128 -1.36 -12.01 -37.31
C GLY A 128 -1.34 -10.58 -36.75
N MET A 129 -1.96 -10.37 -35.59
CA MET A 129 -2.12 -9.06 -34.93
C MET A 129 -1.23 -8.90 -33.68
N LEU A 130 -0.51 -9.95 -33.26
CA LEU A 130 0.41 -9.85 -32.13
C LEU A 130 1.68 -9.09 -32.54
N ARG A 131 1.94 -7.99 -31.85
CA ARG A 131 3.09 -7.11 -32.08
C ARG A 131 4.13 -7.30 -30.97
N GLU A 132 5.40 -7.03 -31.26
CA GLU A 132 6.45 -7.06 -30.24
C GLU A 132 6.41 -5.78 -29.41
N THR A 133 5.70 -5.82 -28.28
CA THR A 133 5.46 -4.66 -27.43
C THR A 133 6.45 -4.52 -26.27
N ALA A 134 7.45 -5.39 -26.17
CA ALA A 134 8.40 -5.38 -25.08
C ALA A 134 9.34 -4.16 -25.02
N ASN A 135 9.49 -3.41 -26.12
CA ASN A 135 10.31 -2.19 -26.17
C ASN A 135 9.45 -1.05 -26.74
N PRO A 136 9.20 0.04 -25.97
CA PRO A 136 8.36 1.15 -26.44
C PRO A 136 8.95 1.83 -27.68
N ASN A 137 10.28 1.94 -27.72
CA ASN A 137 10.99 2.71 -28.74
C ASN A 137 11.10 1.99 -30.09
N SER A 138 10.78 0.70 -30.16
CA SER A 138 10.86 -0.08 -31.40
C SER A 138 9.51 -0.38 -32.04
N LEU A 139 8.41 0.08 -31.44
CA LEU A 139 7.07 -0.14 -31.98
C LEU A 139 6.78 0.82 -33.13
N PRO A 140 6.48 0.33 -34.34
CA PRO A 140 5.97 1.20 -35.40
C PRO A 140 4.69 1.88 -34.94
N GLU A 141 4.54 3.19 -35.15
CA GLU A 141 3.28 3.86 -34.87
C GLU A 141 2.18 3.32 -35.81
N LEU A 142 1.08 2.84 -35.24
CA LEU A 142 -0.11 2.53 -36.02
C LEU A 142 -0.98 3.79 -36.11
N GLY A 143 -1.64 3.96 -37.25
CA GLY A 143 -2.69 4.97 -37.36
C GLY A 143 -3.84 4.67 -36.39
N LEU A 144 -4.52 5.71 -35.90
CA LEU A 144 -5.63 5.58 -34.94
C LEU A 144 -6.69 4.56 -35.35
N HIS A 145 -7.01 4.49 -36.65
CA HIS A 145 -7.98 3.54 -37.18
C HIS A 145 -7.49 2.09 -37.07
N GLU A 146 -6.21 1.85 -37.35
CA GLU A 146 -5.63 0.52 -37.26
C GLU A 146 -5.53 0.07 -35.80
N GLU A 147 -5.02 0.94 -34.92
CA GLU A 147 -4.98 0.65 -33.47
C GLU A 147 -6.37 0.39 -32.89
N GLY A 148 -7.39 1.16 -33.34
CA GLY A 148 -8.79 0.92 -32.97
C GLY A 148 -9.28 -0.47 -33.40
N ARG A 149 -8.88 -0.93 -34.60
CA ARG A 149 -9.19 -2.27 -35.11
C ARG A 149 -8.52 -3.36 -34.28
N TYR A 150 -7.27 -3.16 -33.88
CA TYR A 150 -6.55 -4.09 -33.01
C TYR A 150 -7.17 -4.12 -31.61
N THR A 151 -7.53 -2.96 -31.07
CA THR A 151 -8.19 -2.82 -29.77
C THR A 151 -9.53 -3.53 -29.72
N ALA A 152 -10.35 -3.44 -30.78
CA ALA A 152 -11.62 -4.14 -30.88
C ALA A 152 -11.48 -5.67 -30.83
N GLU A 153 -10.34 -6.19 -31.31
CA GLU A 153 -9.99 -7.61 -31.22
C GLU A 153 -9.26 -7.95 -29.91
N GLY A 154 -9.06 -7.02 -28.98
CA GLY A 154 -8.26 -7.25 -27.77
C GLY A 154 -6.77 -7.42 -28.05
N CYS A 155 -6.30 -6.99 -29.22
CA CYS A 155 -4.92 -7.09 -29.70
C CYS A 155 -4.21 -5.74 -29.81
N GLY A 156 -4.76 -4.67 -29.23
CA GLY A 156 -4.11 -3.36 -29.18
C GLY A 156 -2.78 -3.41 -28.43
N VAL A 157 -1.97 -2.36 -28.57
CA VAL A 157 -0.64 -2.27 -27.97
C VAL A 157 -0.68 -2.53 -26.48
N ARG A 158 -1.61 -1.90 -25.76
CA ARG A 158 -1.71 -2.04 -24.30
C ARG A 158 -2.20 -3.43 -23.90
N GLN A 159 -3.19 -3.97 -24.60
CA GLN A 159 -3.74 -5.30 -24.35
C GLN A 159 -2.72 -6.42 -24.65
N THR A 160 -1.71 -6.16 -25.47
CA THR A 160 -0.62 -7.10 -25.78
C THR A 160 0.70 -6.76 -25.09
N THR A 161 0.78 -5.66 -24.34
CA THR A 161 1.90 -5.33 -23.46
C THR A 161 1.67 -6.00 -22.12
N VAL A 162 2.59 -6.89 -21.72
CA VAL A 162 2.49 -7.71 -20.52
C VAL A 162 3.41 -7.16 -19.43
N ILE A 163 2.85 -6.95 -18.23
CA ILE A 163 3.63 -6.74 -17.01
C ILE A 163 3.65 -8.06 -16.23
N LEU A 164 4.85 -8.57 -15.94
CA LEU A 164 4.98 -9.76 -15.11
C LEU A 164 4.98 -9.35 -13.63
N LEU A 165 4.06 -9.90 -12.86
CA LEU A 165 3.86 -9.61 -11.45
C LEU A 165 4.38 -10.80 -10.62
N SER A 166 5.62 -10.69 -10.15
CA SER A 166 6.31 -11.76 -9.43
C SER A 166 6.22 -11.61 -7.91
N SER A 167 6.05 -10.40 -7.40
CA SER A 167 5.83 -10.19 -5.96
C SER A 167 4.56 -10.91 -5.48
N LEU A 168 4.62 -11.55 -4.32
CA LEU A 168 3.47 -12.26 -3.75
C LEU A 168 2.29 -11.32 -3.47
N TRP A 169 2.59 -10.05 -3.18
CA TRP A 169 1.60 -9.06 -2.78
C TRP A 169 0.57 -8.82 -3.88
N PHE A 170 0.96 -8.95 -5.16
CA PHE A 170 0.02 -8.91 -6.29
C PHE A 170 -0.95 -10.08 -6.28
N THR A 171 -0.47 -11.29 -6.02
CA THR A 171 -1.31 -12.49 -5.96
C THR A 171 -2.27 -12.42 -4.78
N GLU A 172 -1.79 -12.08 -3.59
CA GLU A 172 -2.66 -11.95 -2.41
C GLU A 172 -3.67 -10.80 -2.55
N ALA A 173 -3.25 -9.68 -3.13
CA ALA A 173 -4.13 -8.58 -3.48
C ALA A 173 -5.26 -9.07 -4.40
N TYR A 174 -4.91 -9.71 -5.53
CA TYR A 174 -5.86 -10.20 -6.53
C TYR A 174 -6.77 -11.31 -6.00
N GLN A 175 -6.30 -12.14 -5.07
CA GLN A 175 -7.15 -13.15 -4.42
C GLN A 175 -8.05 -12.54 -3.32
N GLY A 176 -7.78 -11.31 -2.90
CA GLY A 176 -8.50 -10.64 -1.81
C GLY A 176 -8.11 -11.14 -0.42
N SER A 177 -6.94 -11.78 -0.28
CA SER A 177 -6.47 -12.35 0.99
C SER A 177 -5.61 -11.38 1.81
N SER A 178 -4.96 -10.39 1.18
CA SER A 178 -4.11 -9.43 1.89
C SER A 178 -4.83 -8.15 2.30
N THR A 179 -4.53 -7.72 3.52
CA THR A 179 -4.92 -6.40 4.09
C THR A 179 -3.70 -5.61 4.59
N THR A 180 -2.50 -6.01 4.16
CA THR A 180 -1.25 -5.32 4.51
C THR A 180 -1.05 -4.06 3.68
N GLY A 181 -0.08 -3.23 4.04
CA GLY A 181 0.26 -2.03 3.28
C GLY A 181 0.71 -2.36 1.86
N GLU A 182 1.51 -3.42 1.73
CA GLU A 182 2.01 -3.96 0.47
C GLU A 182 0.88 -4.48 -0.42
N GLY A 183 -0.08 -5.22 0.17
CA GLY A 183 -1.26 -5.69 -0.54
C GLY A 183 -2.14 -4.54 -1.04
N ILE A 184 -2.37 -3.51 -0.23
CA ILE A 184 -3.15 -2.31 -0.63
C ILE A 184 -2.42 -1.54 -1.74
N TRP A 185 -1.10 -1.43 -1.68
CA TRP A 185 -0.32 -0.83 -2.75
C TRP A 185 -0.38 -1.64 -4.04
N ALA A 186 -0.26 -2.97 -3.96
CA ALA A 186 -0.40 -3.86 -5.10
C ALA A 186 -1.81 -3.77 -5.74
N GLN A 187 -2.87 -3.63 -4.94
CA GLN A 187 -4.23 -3.36 -5.46
C GLN A 187 -4.29 -2.04 -6.26
N SER A 188 -3.57 -1.01 -5.82
CA SER A 188 -3.52 0.28 -6.52
C SER A 188 -2.83 0.15 -7.88
N VAL A 189 -1.71 -0.58 -7.94
CA VAL A 189 -1.01 -0.88 -9.19
C VAL A 189 -1.90 -1.70 -10.13
N LEU A 190 -2.53 -2.77 -9.65
CA LEU A 190 -3.45 -3.59 -10.45
C LEU A 190 -4.61 -2.76 -11.01
N SER A 191 -5.18 -1.87 -10.19
CA SER A 191 -6.23 -0.95 -10.62
C SER A 191 -5.78 -0.05 -11.77
N ALA A 192 -4.57 0.51 -11.65
CA ALA A 192 -4.04 1.39 -12.67
C ALA A 192 -3.61 0.65 -13.95
N LEU A 193 -3.14 -0.60 -13.87
CA LEU A 193 -2.92 -1.45 -15.05
C LEU A 193 -4.23 -1.69 -15.80
N ASN A 194 -5.30 -2.04 -15.08
CA ASN A 194 -6.63 -2.23 -15.65
C ASN A 194 -7.20 -0.96 -16.27
N TYR A 195 -7.02 0.19 -15.60
CA TYR A 195 -7.45 1.50 -16.12
C TYR A 195 -6.84 1.80 -17.50
N HIS A 196 -5.55 1.51 -17.68
CA HIS A 196 -4.86 1.72 -18.95
C HIS A 196 -5.08 0.61 -19.97
N GLY A 197 -5.66 -0.53 -19.56
CA GLY A 197 -5.87 -1.69 -20.41
C GLY A 197 -4.61 -2.52 -20.66
N TYR A 198 -3.60 -2.44 -19.77
CA TYR A 198 -2.41 -3.27 -19.84
C TYR A 198 -2.72 -4.72 -19.45
N SER A 199 -2.08 -5.67 -20.12
CA SER A 199 -2.07 -7.06 -19.67
C SER A 199 -1.06 -7.24 -18.54
N TYR A 200 -1.36 -8.17 -17.63
CA TYR A 200 -0.41 -8.62 -16.62
C TYR A 200 -0.57 -10.10 -16.34
N MET A 201 0.52 -10.76 -15.98
CA MET A 201 0.53 -12.17 -15.60
C MET A 201 1.22 -12.32 -14.25
N PHE A 202 0.65 -13.13 -13.37
CA PHE A 202 1.24 -13.45 -12.08
C PHE A 202 2.23 -14.61 -12.23
N SER A 203 3.41 -14.50 -11.65
CA SER A 203 4.33 -15.63 -11.54
C SER A 203 4.48 -16.16 -10.11
N SER A 204 4.03 -15.40 -9.10
CA SER A 204 3.90 -15.92 -7.73
C SER A 204 2.57 -16.64 -7.54
N MET A 205 2.63 -17.80 -6.88
CA MET A 205 1.47 -18.64 -6.58
C MET A 205 0.82 -18.33 -5.22
N GLY A 206 1.15 -17.18 -4.60
CA GLY A 206 0.50 -16.73 -3.36
C GLY A 206 1.13 -17.30 -2.09
N TRP A 207 2.40 -17.70 -2.14
CA TRP A 207 3.20 -18.00 -0.96
C TRP A 207 4.54 -17.29 -1.05
N TYR A 208 5.05 -16.83 0.11
CA TYR A 208 6.36 -16.19 0.20
C TYR A 208 7.45 -17.14 -0.27
N ASN A 209 8.02 -16.85 -1.45
CA ASN A 209 9.16 -17.56 -2.00
C ASN A 209 9.95 -16.65 -2.92
N ASN A 210 11.26 -16.86 -2.95
CA ASN A 210 12.16 -16.13 -3.82
C ASN A 210 12.39 -16.86 -5.16
N ASP A 211 11.62 -17.92 -5.44
CA ASP A 211 11.78 -18.74 -6.64
C ASP A 211 11.29 -17.98 -7.88
N MET A 212 12.16 -17.88 -8.89
CA MET A 212 11.87 -17.21 -10.15
C MET A 212 11.66 -18.18 -11.31
N ASN A 213 11.59 -19.50 -11.08
CA ASN A 213 11.37 -20.49 -12.15
C ASN A 213 10.09 -20.22 -12.94
N LYS A 214 8.97 -19.92 -12.28
CA LYS A 214 7.72 -19.61 -12.98
C LYS A 214 7.80 -18.28 -13.74
N THR A 215 8.53 -17.32 -13.20
CA THR A 215 8.84 -16.06 -13.88
C THR A 215 9.60 -16.32 -15.18
N ILE A 216 10.64 -17.16 -15.13
CA ILE A 216 11.45 -17.55 -16.30
C ILE A 216 10.60 -18.31 -17.33
N GLU A 217 9.74 -19.24 -16.90
CA GLU A 217 8.85 -19.99 -17.79
C GLU A 217 7.93 -19.04 -18.60
N ILE A 218 7.28 -18.10 -17.92
CA ILE A 218 6.40 -17.10 -18.57
C ILE A 218 7.23 -16.16 -19.45
N TRP A 219 8.42 -15.76 -18.97
CA TRP A 219 9.36 -14.96 -19.72
C TRP A 219 9.74 -15.60 -21.05
N ASP A 220 10.18 -16.86 -21.05
CA ASP A 220 10.60 -17.54 -22.27
C ASP A 220 9.47 -17.64 -23.30
N LYS A 221 8.23 -17.82 -22.84
CA LYS A 221 7.05 -17.88 -23.70
C LYS A 221 6.67 -16.51 -24.28
N HIS A 222 6.79 -15.42 -23.51
CA HIS A 222 6.19 -14.12 -23.85
C HIS A 222 7.16 -12.93 -23.84
N LYS A 223 8.48 -13.13 -23.82
CA LYS A 223 9.50 -12.05 -23.70
C LYS A 223 9.42 -10.92 -24.74
N LYS A 224 8.84 -11.21 -25.91
CA LYS A 224 8.57 -10.22 -26.98
C LYS A 224 7.45 -9.23 -26.64
N ASN A 225 6.65 -9.55 -25.62
CA ASN A 225 5.51 -8.78 -25.15
C ASN A 225 5.64 -8.33 -23.69
N ILE A 226 6.56 -8.92 -22.92
CA ILE A 226 6.81 -8.52 -21.53
C ILE A 226 7.61 -7.22 -21.49
N ARG A 227 7.04 -6.20 -20.87
CA ARG A 227 7.66 -4.88 -20.73
C ARG A 227 8.51 -4.77 -19.46
N LEU A 228 7.97 -5.20 -18.34
CA LEU A 228 8.61 -5.15 -17.02
C LEU A 228 8.27 -6.39 -16.20
N VAL A 229 9.12 -6.65 -15.21
CA VAL A 229 8.94 -7.63 -14.15
C VAL A 229 8.98 -6.88 -12.82
N LEU A 230 7.87 -6.93 -12.07
CA LEU A 230 7.74 -6.35 -10.74
C LEU A 230 7.87 -7.48 -9.72
N ALA A 231 8.99 -7.53 -9.01
CA ALA A 231 9.34 -8.65 -8.13
C ALA A 231 9.72 -8.14 -6.73
N ASP A 232 9.57 -8.96 -5.70
CA ASP A 232 10.10 -8.63 -4.38
C ASP A 232 11.64 -8.49 -4.46
N ALA A 233 12.23 -7.69 -3.57
CA ALA A 233 13.68 -7.45 -3.57
C ALA A 233 14.49 -8.76 -3.53
N GLU A 234 14.04 -9.71 -2.72
CA GLU A 234 14.67 -11.01 -2.54
C GLU A 234 14.57 -11.89 -3.80
N GLN A 235 13.51 -11.73 -4.59
CA GLN A 235 13.34 -12.38 -5.89
C GLN A 235 14.27 -11.76 -6.95
N VAL A 236 14.40 -10.43 -6.95
CA VAL A 236 15.38 -9.73 -7.80
C VAL A 236 16.80 -10.17 -7.45
N ASP A 237 17.13 -10.25 -6.17
CA ASP A 237 18.44 -10.73 -5.69
C ASP A 237 18.69 -12.19 -6.09
N THR A 238 17.65 -13.04 -6.04
CA THR A 238 17.75 -14.44 -6.51
C THR A 238 17.97 -14.50 -8.01
N CYS A 239 17.28 -13.68 -8.79
CA CYS A 239 17.46 -13.62 -10.24
C CYS A 239 18.86 -13.09 -10.61
N TRP A 240 19.38 -12.15 -9.82
CA TRP A 240 20.68 -11.53 -10.02
C TRP A 240 21.84 -12.46 -9.66
N ASN A 241 21.82 -13.06 -8.47
CA ASN A 241 22.93 -13.86 -7.93
C ASN A 241 22.79 -15.37 -8.21
N GLY A 242 21.61 -15.84 -8.60
CA GLY A 242 21.25 -17.25 -8.56
C GLY A 242 22.02 -18.12 -9.56
N GLU A 243 23.08 -18.77 -9.12
CA GLU A 243 23.72 -19.87 -9.87
C GLU A 243 22.76 -21.04 -10.14
N LYS A 244 21.77 -21.21 -9.24
CA LYS A 244 20.79 -22.30 -9.29
C LYS A 244 19.65 -22.08 -10.29
N GLN A 245 19.43 -20.84 -10.73
CA GLN A 245 18.34 -20.47 -11.63
C GLN A 245 18.89 -19.48 -12.67
N PRO A 246 19.09 -19.88 -13.94
CA PRO A 246 19.59 -19.00 -14.99
C PRO A 246 18.52 -17.96 -15.36
N CYS A 247 18.32 -16.99 -14.47
CA CYS A 247 17.25 -16.01 -14.56
C CYS A 247 17.71 -14.79 -15.35
N ARG A 248 18.79 -14.13 -14.92
CA ARG A 248 19.28 -12.93 -15.61
C ARG A 248 19.92 -13.27 -16.95
N LYS A 249 19.82 -12.31 -17.87
CA LYS A 249 20.56 -12.31 -19.13
C LYS A 249 22.06 -12.19 -18.87
N THR A 250 22.83 -13.12 -19.41
CA THR A 250 24.31 -13.09 -19.39
C THR A 250 24.85 -13.53 -20.76
N ALA A 251 26.17 -13.51 -20.92
CA ALA A 251 26.80 -14.09 -22.11
C ALA A 251 26.52 -15.60 -22.27
N THR A 252 26.40 -16.33 -21.17
CA THR A 252 26.09 -17.78 -21.15
C THR A 252 24.60 -18.08 -21.13
N ASN A 253 23.77 -17.09 -20.77
CA ASN A 253 22.31 -17.17 -20.78
C ASN A 253 21.72 -16.00 -21.59
N PRO A 254 21.83 -16.01 -22.93
CA PRO A 254 21.36 -14.90 -23.77
C PRO A 254 19.82 -14.76 -23.78
N GLY A 255 19.09 -15.81 -23.37
CA GLY A 255 17.63 -15.82 -23.28
C GLY A 255 17.06 -15.27 -21.96
N GLY A 256 17.91 -15.08 -20.94
CA GLY A 256 17.48 -14.61 -19.62
C GLY A 256 16.87 -13.21 -19.63
N ILE A 257 16.33 -12.82 -18.47
CA ILE A 257 15.66 -11.54 -18.27
C ILE A 257 16.69 -10.42 -18.30
N GLU A 258 16.47 -9.40 -19.15
CA GLU A 258 17.30 -8.19 -19.10
C GLU A 258 17.17 -7.52 -17.73
N VAL A 259 18.32 -7.16 -17.14
CA VAL A 259 18.35 -6.63 -15.77
C VAL A 259 17.57 -5.32 -15.62
N TRP A 260 17.48 -4.54 -16.70
CA TRP A 260 16.76 -3.27 -16.73
C TRP A 260 15.23 -3.43 -16.78
N ARG A 261 14.72 -4.66 -16.95
CA ARG A 261 13.30 -4.97 -16.84
C ARG A 261 12.89 -5.47 -15.46
N LEU A 262 13.85 -5.77 -14.58
CA LEU A 262 13.61 -6.23 -13.21
C LEU A 262 13.55 -5.02 -12.28
N LEU A 263 12.36 -4.72 -11.74
CA LEU A 263 12.17 -3.64 -10.76
C LEU A 263 11.72 -4.24 -9.44
N SER A 264 12.35 -3.81 -8.35
CA SER A 264 12.03 -4.28 -7.00
C SER A 264 10.76 -3.58 -6.51
N PHE A 265 9.68 -4.32 -6.29
CA PHE A 265 8.46 -3.84 -5.66
C PHE A 265 8.66 -3.82 -4.14
N TRP A 266 9.08 -2.67 -3.60
CA TRP A 266 9.60 -2.58 -2.23
C TRP A 266 8.89 -1.50 -1.41
N TYR A 267 8.08 -1.92 -0.44
CA TYR A 267 7.25 -0.99 0.32
C TYR A 267 8.04 0.01 1.19
N TRP A 268 9.28 -0.35 1.54
CA TRP A 268 10.11 0.38 2.49
C TRP A 268 11.03 1.41 1.78
N ASP A 269 11.73 2.22 2.58
CA ASP A 269 12.43 3.41 2.08
C ASP A 269 13.83 3.16 1.57
N ASN A 270 14.47 2.10 2.05
CA ASN A 270 15.81 1.77 1.62
C ASN A 270 15.78 1.20 0.20
N PRO A 271 16.73 1.58 -0.67
CA PRO A 271 16.87 0.95 -1.97
C PRO A 271 17.19 -0.54 -1.80
N ARG A 272 16.57 -1.37 -2.64
CA ARG A 272 16.77 -2.83 -2.63
C ARG A 272 16.89 -3.35 -4.05
N GLY A 273 18.00 -4.03 -4.31
CA GLY A 273 18.30 -4.65 -5.59
C GLY A 273 19.58 -4.11 -6.23
N PRO A 274 20.06 -4.78 -7.28
CA PRO A 274 21.41 -4.61 -7.82
C PRO A 274 21.61 -3.29 -8.57
N LEU A 275 20.54 -2.62 -9.01
CA LEU A 275 20.60 -1.33 -9.72
C LEU A 275 20.25 -0.13 -8.82
N GLY A 276 20.05 -0.37 -7.52
CA GLY A 276 19.85 0.68 -6.52
C GLY A 276 18.48 1.38 -6.62
N ALA A 277 18.43 2.59 -6.06
CA ALA A 277 17.19 3.35 -5.85
C ALA A 277 16.39 3.60 -7.14
N PRO A 278 16.99 3.94 -8.30
CA PRO A 278 16.22 4.15 -9.53
C PRO A 278 15.39 2.95 -10.00
N PHE A 279 15.76 1.73 -9.59
CA PHE A 279 15.07 0.47 -9.93
C PHE A 279 14.35 -0.18 -8.74
N THR A 280 14.33 0.50 -7.60
CA THR A 280 13.51 0.13 -6.45
C THR A 280 12.24 0.97 -6.52
N LEU A 281 11.06 0.35 -6.45
CA LEU A 281 9.77 1.04 -6.39
C LEU A 281 9.41 1.27 -4.94
N SER A 282 8.81 2.41 -4.60
CA SER A 282 8.28 2.69 -3.27
C SER A 282 6.98 3.51 -3.32
N PRO A 283 6.04 3.30 -2.40
CA PRO A 283 4.76 4.02 -2.37
C PRO A 283 4.82 5.43 -1.80
N PHE A 284 5.97 5.90 -1.30
CA PHE A 284 6.09 7.20 -0.64
C PHE A 284 7.24 8.03 -1.25
N PRO A 285 7.08 9.37 -1.40
CA PRO A 285 7.99 10.20 -2.19
C PRO A 285 9.26 10.68 -1.48
N ARG A 286 9.51 10.22 -0.24
CA ARG A 286 10.54 10.78 0.65
C ARG A 286 11.80 9.90 0.75
N ASN A 287 12.10 9.20 -0.33
CA ASN A 287 13.31 8.41 -0.48
C ASN A 287 13.78 8.50 -1.95
N ASP A 288 14.98 8.00 -2.24
CA ASP A 288 15.55 8.05 -3.58
C ASP A 288 14.96 6.98 -4.53
N ASN A 289 14.03 6.15 -4.03
CA ASN A 289 13.42 5.09 -4.83
C ASN A 289 12.49 5.69 -5.90
N HIS A 290 12.19 4.89 -6.92
CA HIS A 290 11.22 5.28 -7.93
C HIS A 290 9.80 5.30 -7.34
N PHE A 291 9.31 6.51 -7.10
CA PHE A 291 8.02 6.75 -6.45
C PHE A 291 6.82 6.37 -7.33
N ILE A 292 6.06 5.35 -6.90
CA ILE A 292 4.75 4.98 -7.42
C ILE A 292 3.78 4.94 -6.26
N SER A 293 2.94 5.97 -6.13
CA SER A 293 2.05 6.09 -4.99
C SER A 293 1.00 4.97 -4.90
N LEU A 294 0.45 4.80 -3.70
CA LEU A 294 -0.79 4.04 -3.48
C LEU A 294 -1.99 4.97 -3.64
N SER A 295 -3.10 4.45 -4.16
CA SER A 295 -4.34 5.21 -4.31
C SER A 295 -5.31 4.87 -3.20
N ILE A 296 -5.70 5.85 -2.38
CA ILE A 296 -6.77 5.68 -1.38
C ILE A 296 -8.14 6.04 -1.94
N GLU A 297 -8.20 6.78 -3.06
CA GLU A 297 -9.44 7.35 -3.59
C GLU A 297 -10.54 6.32 -3.90
N PRO A 298 -10.29 5.18 -4.57
CA PRO A 298 -11.32 4.16 -4.78
C PRO A 298 -11.84 3.55 -3.48
N THR A 299 -11.03 3.51 -2.42
CA THR A 299 -11.48 3.10 -1.08
C THR A 299 -12.29 4.22 -0.42
N CYS A 300 -11.86 5.47 -0.55
CA CYS A 300 -12.58 6.62 0.00
C CYS A 300 -14.01 6.71 -0.54
N HIS A 301 -14.20 6.59 -1.85
CA HIS A 301 -15.53 6.72 -2.47
C HIS A 301 -16.46 5.55 -2.14
N ARG A 302 -15.93 4.45 -1.60
CA ARG A 302 -16.71 3.27 -1.19
C ARG A 302 -17.42 3.41 0.14
N TYR A 303 -16.86 4.20 1.05
CA TYR A 303 -17.37 4.33 2.39
C TYR A 303 -17.87 5.76 2.61
N PRO A 304 -19.10 5.93 3.11
CA PRO A 304 -19.63 7.26 3.34
C PRO A 304 -18.80 7.98 4.41
N HIS A 305 -18.35 9.19 4.09
CA HIS A 305 -17.88 10.14 5.10
C HIS A 305 -19.04 10.47 6.04
N ILE A 306 -18.89 10.17 7.33
CA ILE A 306 -19.86 10.56 8.36
C ILE A 306 -19.54 11.99 8.79
N ALA A 307 -20.49 12.91 8.59
CA ALA A 307 -20.35 14.29 9.01
C ALA A 307 -20.09 14.38 10.52
N PRO A 308 -19.20 15.29 10.98
CA PRO A 308 -18.85 15.42 12.40
C PRO A 308 -20.06 15.56 13.35
N SER A 309 -21.12 16.24 12.91
CA SER A 309 -22.36 16.41 13.67
C SER A 309 -23.17 15.12 13.86
N SER A 310 -22.98 14.14 12.97
CA SER A 310 -23.71 12.87 12.94
C SER A 310 -22.93 11.71 13.58
N ARG A 311 -21.72 11.97 14.08
CA ARG A 311 -20.90 10.99 14.81
C ARG A 311 -21.48 10.72 16.21
N PRO A 312 -21.16 9.57 16.84
CA PRO A 312 -21.67 9.20 18.16
C PRO A 312 -21.46 10.27 19.24
N LYS A 313 -22.34 10.23 20.25
CA LYS A 313 -22.26 11.02 21.48
C LYS A 313 -22.27 10.04 22.67
N PRO A 314 -21.22 10.00 23.52
CA PRO A 314 -20.01 10.83 23.47
C PRO A 314 -19.15 10.61 22.20
N PRO A 315 -18.33 11.59 21.79
CA PRO A 315 -17.43 11.44 20.65
C PRO A 315 -16.47 10.26 20.85
N GLN A 316 -16.18 9.51 19.78
CA GLN A 316 -15.31 8.34 19.81
C GLN A 316 -13.94 8.64 19.18
N ALA A 317 -12.84 8.27 19.84
CA ALA A 317 -11.50 8.20 19.28
C ALA A 317 -11.13 6.74 19.00
N TYR A 318 -10.49 6.49 17.85
CA TYR A 318 -10.07 5.14 17.46
C TYR A 318 -8.57 4.97 17.65
N LEU A 319 -8.12 3.86 18.25
CA LEU A 319 -6.71 3.51 18.37
C LEU A 319 -6.23 2.76 17.14
N LEU A 320 -5.13 3.21 16.53
CA LEU A 320 -4.44 2.46 15.48
C LEU A 320 -3.61 1.33 16.11
N ALA A 321 -4.28 0.28 16.55
CA ALA A 321 -3.68 -0.92 17.13
C ALA A 321 -4.37 -2.18 16.58
N LYS A 322 -3.58 -3.21 16.23
CA LYS A 322 -4.10 -4.51 15.74
C LYS A 322 -4.06 -5.60 16.81
N GLN A 323 -3.20 -5.42 17.80
CA GLN A 323 -2.86 -6.36 18.85
C GLN A 323 -2.88 -5.60 20.17
N VAL A 324 -3.35 -6.23 21.24
CA VAL A 324 -3.54 -5.55 22.52
C VAL A 324 -2.19 -5.23 23.17
N HIS A 325 -1.17 -6.05 22.91
CA HIS A 325 0.19 -5.80 23.37
C HIS A 325 0.78 -4.49 22.82
N TYR A 326 0.18 -3.88 21.78
CA TYR A 326 0.60 -2.55 21.30
C TYR A 326 0.34 -1.42 22.31
N LEU A 327 -0.32 -1.72 23.42
CA LEU A 327 -0.62 -0.79 24.50
C LEU A 327 0.21 -1.07 25.76
N GLU A 328 1.20 -1.98 25.68
CA GLU A 328 2.15 -2.23 26.76
C GLU A 328 2.95 -0.97 27.11
N ASP A 329 3.39 -0.88 28.36
CA ASP A 329 4.27 0.19 28.79
C ASP A 329 5.73 -0.09 28.41
N SER A 330 6.03 -0.01 27.12
CA SER A 330 7.38 -0.22 26.57
C SER A 330 7.83 0.98 25.73
N PRO A 331 9.16 1.19 25.53
CA PRO A 331 9.67 2.25 24.67
C PRO A 331 9.20 2.16 23.20
N GLU A 332 8.67 1.02 22.77
CA GLU A 332 8.15 0.84 21.41
C GLU A 332 6.80 1.53 21.18
N PHE A 333 6.06 1.79 22.26
CA PHE A 333 4.72 2.34 22.22
C PHE A 333 4.69 3.76 22.78
N ALA A 334 3.87 4.59 22.15
CA ALA A 334 3.88 6.03 22.38
C ALA A 334 3.19 6.42 23.69
N TRP A 335 2.15 5.70 24.09
CA TRP A 335 1.23 6.07 25.17
C TRP A 335 1.03 4.92 26.15
N THR A 336 0.74 5.25 27.41
CA THR A 336 0.37 4.26 28.42
C THR A 336 -1.15 4.08 28.47
N ILE A 337 -1.62 2.94 28.97
CA ILE A 337 -3.06 2.70 29.21
C ILE A 337 -3.69 3.79 30.11
N PRO A 338 -3.08 4.20 31.25
CA PRO A 338 -3.62 5.30 32.05
C PRO A 338 -3.76 6.62 31.29
N ALA A 339 -2.84 6.94 30.37
CA ALA A 339 -2.92 8.15 29.56
C ALA A 339 -4.11 8.13 28.59
N LEU A 340 -4.31 6.99 27.93
CA LEU A 340 -5.45 6.79 27.03
C LEU A 340 -6.77 6.83 27.80
N ALA A 341 -6.82 6.23 28.99
CA ALA A 341 -7.99 6.27 29.86
C ALA A 341 -8.30 7.68 30.37
N ASN A 342 -7.27 8.48 30.66
CA ASN A 342 -7.44 9.87 31.08
C ASN A 342 -8.11 10.75 29.99
N LEU A 343 -8.03 10.38 28.71
CA LEU A 343 -8.76 11.08 27.66
C LEU A 343 -10.28 10.95 27.86
N ASN A 344 -10.77 9.79 28.31
CA ASN A 344 -12.20 9.58 28.56
C ASN A 344 -12.72 10.53 29.64
N SER A 345 -12.03 10.61 30.78
CA SER A 345 -12.44 11.43 31.92
C SER A 345 -12.25 12.93 31.68
N SER A 346 -11.16 13.33 31.02
CA SER A 346 -10.82 14.75 30.83
C SER A 346 -11.55 15.41 29.66
N LEU A 347 -11.83 14.67 28.58
CA LEU A 347 -12.45 15.22 27.36
C LEU A 347 -13.90 14.74 27.16
N GLY A 348 -14.39 13.82 27.99
CA GLY A 348 -15.73 13.26 27.85
C GLY A 348 -15.91 12.46 26.56
N ILE A 349 -14.87 11.76 26.11
CA ILE A 349 -14.86 10.94 24.90
C ILE A 349 -14.85 9.45 25.24
N SER A 350 -15.03 8.60 24.23
CA SER A 350 -14.79 7.15 24.31
C SER A 350 -13.58 6.78 23.47
N VAL A 351 -12.61 6.07 24.06
CA VAL A 351 -11.47 5.49 23.35
C VAL A 351 -11.75 4.02 23.02
N VAL A 352 -11.67 3.66 21.75
CA VAL A 352 -11.94 2.30 21.24
C VAL A 352 -10.81 1.82 20.33
N GLY A 353 -10.67 0.50 20.14
CA GLY A 353 -9.78 -0.07 19.11
C GLY A 353 -10.21 -1.48 18.72
N GLY A 354 -9.88 -1.92 17.51
CA GLY A 354 -10.13 -3.28 17.04
C GLY A 354 -8.87 -4.14 17.14
N MET A 355 -8.67 -4.80 18.29
CA MET A 355 -7.43 -5.50 18.62
C MET A 355 -7.67 -6.99 18.89
N VAL A 356 -6.74 -7.84 18.48
CA VAL A 356 -6.66 -9.23 18.95
C VAL A 356 -6.13 -9.24 20.38
N ASN A 357 -6.73 -10.07 21.25
CA ASN A 357 -6.22 -10.33 22.60
C ASN A 357 -5.10 -11.36 22.54
N ASP A 358 -3.90 -10.91 22.22
CA ASP A 358 -2.70 -11.74 22.10
C ASP A 358 -1.78 -11.65 23.33
N ASP A 359 -2.05 -10.72 24.24
CA ASP A 359 -1.45 -10.64 25.57
C ASP A 359 -2.54 -10.51 26.66
N GLY A 360 -2.52 -11.43 27.63
CA GLY A 360 -3.58 -11.54 28.64
C GLY A 360 -3.55 -10.44 29.70
N ASP A 361 -2.35 -10.05 30.13
CA ASP A 361 -2.17 -9.05 31.18
C ASP A 361 -2.52 -7.65 30.65
N THR A 362 -2.08 -7.31 29.43
CA THR A 362 -2.42 -6.06 28.76
C THR A 362 -3.90 -6.00 28.43
N ALA A 363 -4.53 -7.10 28.00
CA ALA A 363 -5.98 -7.15 27.80
C ALA A 363 -6.76 -6.85 29.09
N ALA A 364 -6.35 -7.43 30.21
CA ALA A 364 -6.97 -7.17 31.51
C ALA A 364 -6.78 -5.71 31.95
N ALA A 365 -5.60 -5.13 31.69
CA ALA A 365 -5.33 -3.72 31.99
C ALA A 365 -6.18 -2.76 31.12
N VAL A 366 -6.35 -3.06 29.82
CA VAL A 366 -7.21 -2.30 28.91
C VAL A 366 -8.67 -2.31 29.38
N GLU A 367 -9.18 -3.48 29.76
CA GLU A 367 -10.55 -3.63 30.30
C GLU A 367 -10.71 -2.87 31.62
N ALA A 368 -9.79 -3.05 32.57
CA ALA A 368 -9.82 -2.38 33.87
C ALA A 368 -9.75 -0.85 33.76
N ALA A 369 -9.08 -0.33 32.73
CA ALA A 369 -8.99 1.09 32.43
C ALA A 369 -10.22 1.66 31.71
N GLY A 370 -11.21 0.83 31.36
CA GLY A 370 -12.42 1.24 30.65
C GLY A 370 -12.19 1.57 29.17
N LEU A 371 -11.10 1.08 28.57
CA LEU A 371 -10.86 1.17 27.14
C LEU A 371 -11.62 0.06 26.41
N LYS A 372 -12.29 0.37 25.31
CA LYS A 372 -13.13 -0.62 24.61
C LYS A 372 -12.35 -1.31 23.49
N ASN A 373 -12.01 -2.58 23.70
CA ASN A 373 -11.56 -3.45 22.61
C ASN A 373 -12.76 -4.03 21.84
N LEU A 374 -12.84 -3.78 20.54
CA LEU A 374 -13.88 -4.28 19.63
C LEU A 374 -13.54 -5.68 19.05
N GLY A 375 -12.40 -6.25 19.43
CA GLY A 375 -11.89 -7.50 18.86
C GLY A 375 -11.34 -7.31 17.45
N GLN A 376 -11.02 -8.44 16.80
CA GLN A 376 -10.57 -8.42 15.41
C GLN A 376 -11.74 -8.04 14.48
N LEU A 377 -11.62 -6.89 13.81
CA LEU A 377 -12.62 -6.42 12.87
C LEU A 377 -12.30 -6.87 11.43
N GLY A 378 -13.34 -7.20 10.68
CA GLY A 378 -13.26 -7.29 9.23
C GLY A 378 -13.05 -5.91 8.59
N LYS A 379 -12.62 -5.87 7.32
CA LYS A 379 -12.33 -4.63 6.59
C LYS A 379 -13.49 -3.61 6.63
N ILE A 380 -14.71 -4.08 6.39
CA ILE A 380 -15.90 -3.21 6.36
C ILE A 380 -16.17 -2.61 7.74
N ASP A 381 -16.14 -3.42 8.80
CA ASP A 381 -16.47 -2.96 10.14
C ASP A 381 -15.37 -2.06 10.72
N PHE A 382 -14.10 -2.32 10.39
CA PHE A 382 -13.01 -1.39 10.65
C PHE A 382 -13.30 0.00 10.06
N TYR A 383 -13.69 0.08 8.79
CA TYR A 383 -14.00 1.38 8.16
C TYR A 383 -15.22 2.07 8.74
N LYS A 384 -16.27 1.32 9.13
CA LYS A 384 -17.42 1.88 9.84
C LYS A 384 -16.99 2.53 11.17
N GLU A 385 -16.19 1.81 11.96
CA GLU A 385 -15.71 2.33 13.25
C GLU A 385 -14.76 3.51 13.08
N LEU A 386 -13.91 3.49 12.06
CA LEU A 386 -13.05 4.60 11.71
C LEU A 386 -13.88 5.84 11.35
N ALA A 387 -14.85 5.72 10.44
CA ALA A 387 -15.70 6.85 10.01
C ALA A 387 -16.57 7.43 11.15
N ARG A 388 -16.98 6.60 12.12
CA ARG A 388 -17.69 7.03 13.33
C ARG A 388 -16.81 7.82 14.29
N SER A 389 -15.50 7.64 14.21
CA SER A 389 -14.55 8.26 15.12
C SER A 389 -14.21 9.70 14.70
N PHE A 390 -13.91 10.57 15.65
CA PHE A 390 -13.52 11.96 15.37
C PHE A 390 -12.01 12.14 15.20
N VAL A 391 -11.21 11.15 15.60
CA VAL A 391 -9.75 11.13 15.49
C VAL A 391 -9.25 9.68 15.47
N LEU A 392 -8.18 9.43 14.71
CA LEU A 392 -7.38 8.21 14.79
C LEU A 392 -6.11 8.50 15.59
N ILE A 393 -5.85 7.72 16.64
CA ILE A 393 -4.69 7.89 17.52
C ILE A 393 -3.67 6.81 17.20
N GLY A 394 -2.52 7.20 16.66
CA GLY A 394 -1.37 6.32 16.51
C GLY A 394 -0.78 5.94 17.88
N VAL A 395 -0.41 4.67 18.07
CA VAL A 395 0.20 4.17 19.32
C VAL A 395 1.68 3.78 19.17
N GLY A 396 2.28 4.01 17.99
CA GLY A 396 3.67 3.67 17.66
C GLY A 396 3.81 2.52 16.67
N ARG A 397 2.92 1.52 16.74
CA ARG A 397 2.85 0.37 15.83
C ARG A 397 1.42 0.15 15.30
N PRO A 398 1.24 -0.41 14.09
CA PRO A 398 2.29 -0.73 13.12
C PRO A 398 2.88 0.54 12.49
N LYS A 399 4.15 0.47 12.07
CA LYS A 399 4.82 1.57 11.35
C LYS A 399 4.32 1.59 9.90
N ILE A 400 4.23 2.78 9.30
CA ILE A 400 3.92 2.97 7.88
C ILE A 400 2.59 2.30 7.48
N SER A 401 1.57 2.43 8.32
CA SER A 401 0.24 1.89 8.00
C SER A 401 -0.44 2.73 6.92
N PRO A 402 -1.24 2.13 6.01
CA PRO A 402 -2.14 2.89 5.14
C PRO A 402 -3.36 3.45 5.88
N SER A 403 -3.70 2.93 7.08
CA SER A 403 -4.93 3.30 7.80
C SER A 403 -5.04 4.79 8.15
N PRO A 404 -3.97 5.52 8.50
CA PRO A 404 -4.01 6.98 8.62
C PRO A 404 -4.45 7.72 7.35
N TRP A 405 -4.08 7.23 6.16
CA TRP A 405 -4.55 7.82 4.91
C TRP A 405 -6.04 7.58 4.70
N ASP A 406 -6.51 6.37 5.00
CA ASP A 406 -7.94 6.04 5.01
C ASP A 406 -8.71 6.89 6.04
N ALA A 407 -8.10 7.22 7.18
CA ALA A 407 -8.72 8.09 8.18
C ALA A 407 -8.95 9.50 7.61
N LEU A 408 -7.92 10.10 7.00
CA LEU A 408 -8.03 11.43 6.39
C LEU A 408 -9.11 11.46 5.31
N CYS A 409 -9.21 10.41 4.49
CA CYS A 409 -10.22 10.32 3.45
C CYS A 409 -11.65 10.23 4.02
N MET A 410 -11.82 9.69 5.23
CA MET A 410 -13.09 9.67 5.97
C MET A 410 -13.33 10.92 6.83
N GLY A 411 -12.48 11.94 6.71
CA GLY A 411 -12.59 13.17 7.51
C GLY A 411 -12.20 12.96 8.98
N VAL A 412 -11.27 12.04 9.23
CA VAL A 412 -10.77 11.67 10.56
C VAL A 412 -9.28 12.06 10.63
N PRO A 413 -8.91 13.10 11.40
CA PRO A 413 -7.52 13.50 11.57
C PRO A 413 -6.73 12.43 12.32
N PHE A 414 -5.40 12.46 12.17
CA PHE A 414 -4.48 11.48 12.73
C PHE A 414 -3.54 12.10 13.78
N ILE A 415 -3.44 11.48 14.95
CA ILE A 415 -2.37 11.77 15.92
C ILE A 415 -1.18 10.87 15.59
N ASN A 416 -0.09 11.45 15.10
CA ASN A 416 1.10 10.74 14.64
C ASN A 416 2.22 10.80 15.70
N PRO A 417 2.45 9.74 16.49
CA PRO A 417 3.50 9.77 17.50
C PRO A 417 4.89 9.84 16.87
N ILE A 418 5.73 10.72 17.43
CA ILE A 418 7.17 10.83 17.16
C ILE A 418 7.88 10.01 18.24
N LEU A 419 8.45 8.88 17.84
CA LEU A 419 9.09 7.91 18.74
C LEU A 419 10.53 8.29 19.07
N GLU A 420 11.25 8.87 18.10
CA GLU A 420 12.62 9.36 18.27
C GLU A 420 12.77 10.71 17.54
N TRP A 421 13.60 11.61 18.07
CA TRP A 421 13.91 12.92 17.48
C TRP A 421 15.31 13.38 17.94
N ASP A 422 15.87 14.40 17.29
CA ASP A 422 17.12 15.03 17.76
C ASP A 422 16.81 15.93 18.97
N GLU A 423 17.35 15.61 20.14
CA GLU A 423 17.10 16.39 21.36
C GLU A 423 17.63 17.84 21.27
N ASN A 424 18.64 18.09 20.43
CA ASN A 424 19.22 19.43 20.25
C ASN A 424 18.42 20.30 19.28
N ASP A 425 17.67 19.66 18.37
CA ASP A 425 16.75 20.31 17.45
C ASP A 425 15.47 19.49 17.31
N PRO A 426 14.62 19.50 18.36
CA PRO A 426 13.48 18.59 18.43
C PRO A 426 12.36 18.92 17.44
N GLU A 427 12.48 20.04 16.73
CA GLU A 427 11.55 20.49 15.69
C GLU A 427 12.04 20.14 14.27
N ASP A 428 13.27 19.62 14.10
CA ASP A 428 13.76 19.12 12.81
C ASP A 428 13.05 17.82 12.42
N ARG A 429 11.99 17.98 11.63
CA ARG A 429 11.18 16.87 11.11
C ARG A 429 11.95 15.87 10.25
N SER A 430 13.12 16.25 9.73
CA SER A 430 13.99 15.33 8.99
C SER A 430 14.68 14.31 9.91
N LYS A 431 14.68 14.54 11.23
CA LYS A 431 15.23 13.65 12.27
C LYS A 431 14.17 12.85 13.00
N TRP A 432 12.90 13.10 12.72
CA TRP A 432 11.80 12.41 13.39
C TRP A 432 11.68 10.97 12.91
N VAL A 433 11.71 10.03 13.86
CA VAL A 433 11.23 8.66 13.66
C VAL A 433 9.79 8.61 14.16
N ALA A 434 8.83 8.79 13.27
CA ALA A 434 7.40 8.74 13.61
C ALA A 434 6.76 7.41 13.20
N GLN A 435 5.60 7.08 13.78
CA GLN A 435 4.84 5.88 13.38
C GLN A 435 4.51 5.90 11.88
N SER A 436 4.06 7.05 11.37
CA SER A 436 3.86 7.30 9.94
C SER A 436 4.75 8.45 9.50
N TRP A 437 6.05 8.17 9.34
CA TRP A 437 7.05 9.17 8.97
C TRP A 437 6.73 9.86 7.63
N HIS A 438 6.08 9.18 6.68
CA HIS A 438 5.65 9.78 5.40
C HIS A 438 4.52 10.82 5.53
N MET A 439 3.94 10.99 6.73
CA MET A 439 2.93 12.01 7.02
C MET A 439 3.49 13.21 7.79
N THR A 440 4.79 13.27 8.10
CA THR A 440 5.32 14.36 8.94
C THR A 440 5.37 15.73 8.23
N ASP A 441 5.11 15.81 6.93
CA ASP A 441 4.89 17.09 6.21
C ASP A 441 3.45 17.61 6.35
N LEU A 442 2.52 16.77 6.81
CA LEU A 442 1.15 17.22 7.06
C LEU A 442 1.10 17.92 8.42
N HIS A 443 0.31 18.98 8.46
CA HIS A 443 0.10 19.80 9.65
C HIS A 443 -1.35 19.67 10.13
N PRO A 444 -1.65 20.13 11.36
CA PRO A 444 -3.01 20.36 11.77
C PRO A 444 -3.78 21.22 10.73
N PRO A 445 -5.07 20.94 10.49
CA PRO A 445 -5.92 20.04 11.27
C PRO A 445 -5.88 18.57 10.82
N TYR A 446 -5.07 18.19 9.83
CA TYR A 446 -5.05 16.83 9.28
C TYR A 446 -4.23 15.85 10.12
N VAL A 447 -3.00 16.24 10.45
CA VAL A 447 -2.07 15.40 11.21
C VAL A 447 -1.49 16.20 12.38
N TYR A 448 -1.60 15.65 13.57
CA TYR A 448 -1.02 16.20 14.79
C TYR A 448 0.16 15.32 15.21
N SER A 449 1.38 15.80 14.98
CA SER A 449 2.58 15.09 15.39
C SER A 449 2.90 15.40 16.86
N VAL A 450 2.98 14.37 17.69
CA VAL A 450 3.17 14.51 19.15
C VAL A 450 4.35 13.64 19.58
N LYS A 451 5.26 14.16 20.39
CA LYS A 451 6.39 13.40 20.93
C LYS A 451 5.85 12.28 21.83
N ALA A 452 6.35 11.06 21.65
CA ALA A 452 5.98 9.94 22.48
C ALA A 452 6.21 10.30 23.95
N ARG A 453 5.34 9.80 24.83
CA ARG A 453 5.37 10.07 26.26
C ARG A 453 5.02 11.51 26.70
N ASP A 454 4.68 12.41 25.78
CA ASP A 454 4.09 13.72 26.12
C ASP A 454 2.57 13.60 26.33
N MET A 455 2.16 13.32 27.57
CA MET A 455 0.75 13.11 27.93
C MET A 455 -0.10 14.38 27.73
N ASN A 456 0.49 15.54 28.01
CA ASN A 456 -0.19 16.82 27.83
C ASN A 456 -0.35 17.12 26.34
N GLY A 457 0.72 16.94 25.55
CA GLY A 457 0.67 17.07 24.10
C GLY A 457 -0.35 16.13 23.45
N LEU A 458 -0.47 14.89 23.94
CA LEU A 458 -1.52 13.96 23.48
C LEU A 458 -2.91 14.51 23.77
N GLN A 459 -3.18 14.94 25.01
CA GLN A 459 -4.48 15.48 25.41
C GLN A 459 -4.83 16.74 24.62
N GLU A 460 -3.88 17.66 24.45
CA GLU A 460 -4.04 18.88 23.65
C GLU A 460 -4.33 18.58 22.19
N ALA A 461 -3.59 17.64 21.58
CA ALA A 461 -3.80 17.25 20.18
C ALA A 461 -5.17 16.58 19.96
N VAL A 462 -5.61 15.71 20.88
CA VAL A 462 -6.93 15.08 20.83
C VAL A 462 -8.03 16.13 21.02
N HIS A 463 -7.86 17.08 21.93
CA HIS A 463 -8.79 18.19 22.12
C HIS A 463 -8.86 19.10 20.88
N ALA A 464 -7.72 19.40 20.26
CA ALA A 464 -7.65 20.18 19.04
C ALA A 464 -8.36 19.46 17.88
N ALA A 465 -8.14 18.16 17.71
CA ALA A 465 -8.85 17.35 16.71
C ALA A 465 -10.37 17.30 16.95
N LEU A 466 -10.81 17.26 18.21
CA LEU A 466 -12.22 17.30 18.59
C LEU A 466 -12.89 18.63 18.21
N THR A 467 -12.17 19.74 18.37
CA THR A 467 -12.68 21.10 18.14
C THR A 467 -12.49 21.60 16.71
N HIS A 468 -11.60 20.96 15.93
CA HIS A 468 -11.30 21.31 14.54
C HIS A 468 -11.52 20.10 13.61
N PRO A 469 -12.77 19.65 13.42
CA PRO A 469 -13.04 18.53 12.54
C PRO A 469 -12.67 18.87 11.09
N ILE A 470 -12.11 17.89 10.38
CA ILE A 470 -11.77 18.03 8.97
C ILE A 470 -12.89 17.49 8.08
N LYS A 471 -12.90 17.93 6.83
CA LYS A 471 -13.62 17.23 5.75
C LYS A 471 -12.76 16.07 5.25
N SER A 472 -13.37 15.19 4.46
CA SER A 472 -12.64 14.22 3.64
C SER A 472 -11.47 14.88 2.93
N TYR A 473 -10.30 14.26 3.02
CA TYR A 473 -9.05 14.74 2.43
C TYR A 473 -8.29 13.59 1.78
N ILE A 474 -7.99 13.74 0.50
CA ILE A 474 -7.15 12.83 -0.28
C ILE A 474 -6.00 13.69 -0.83
N PRO A 475 -4.73 13.41 -0.48
CA PRO A 475 -3.60 14.10 -1.08
C PRO A 475 -3.57 13.92 -2.61
N ASP A 476 -3.15 14.95 -3.34
CA ASP A 476 -3.07 14.90 -4.81
C ASP A 476 -2.27 13.69 -5.31
N ASN A 477 -1.15 13.39 -4.65
CA ASN A 477 -0.29 12.25 -4.98
C ASN A 477 -0.88 10.89 -4.61
N MET A 478 -2.04 10.81 -3.97
CA MET A 478 -2.79 9.58 -3.65
C MET A 478 -4.15 9.51 -4.35
N SER A 479 -4.44 10.49 -5.21
CA SER A 479 -5.57 10.42 -6.12
C SER A 479 -5.36 9.30 -7.14
N PHE A 480 -6.46 8.71 -7.58
CA PHE A 480 -6.42 7.64 -8.57
C PHE A 480 -5.79 8.13 -9.88
N ARG A 481 -6.08 9.36 -10.29
CA ARG A 481 -5.49 9.99 -11.47
C ARG A 481 -3.97 10.08 -11.39
N PHE A 482 -3.43 10.54 -10.26
CA PHE A 482 -1.98 10.63 -10.10
C PHE A 482 -1.32 9.25 -10.17
N VAL A 483 -1.91 8.25 -9.50
CA VAL A 483 -1.38 6.88 -9.50
C VAL A 483 -1.42 6.26 -10.89
N THR A 484 -2.50 6.47 -11.65
CA THR A 484 -2.61 5.95 -13.02
C THR A 484 -1.62 6.63 -13.97
N GLU A 485 -1.44 7.95 -13.88
CA GLU A 485 -0.42 8.68 -14.67
C GLU A 485 0.99 8.17 -14.35
N ARG A 486 1.35 8.05 -13.07
CA ARG A 486 2.68 7.57 -12.66
C ARG A 486 2.95 6.12 -13.05
N LEU A 487 1.92 5.26 -13.02
CA LEU A 487 2.08 3.88 -13.47
C LEU A 487 2.24 3.80 -15.00
N HIS A 488 1.58 4.67 -15.76
CA HIS A 488 1.81 4.76 -17.21
C HIS A 488 3.26 5.15 -17.50
N ASP A 489 3.79 6.16 -16.80
CA ASP A 489 5.19 6.57 -16.91
C ASP A 489 6.15 5.45 -16.52
N LEU A 490 5.80 4.63 -15.52
CA LEU A 490 6.56 3.42 -15.19
C LEU A 490 6.61 2.48 -16.39
N VAL A 491 5.46 2.12 -16.96
CA VAL A 491 5.39 1.09 -18.02
C VAL A 491 6.06 1.54 -19.32
N GLU A 492 5.92 2.83 -19.67
CA GLU A 492 6.47 3.39 -20.92
C GLU A 492 7.87 4.00 -20.77
N GLY A 493 8.40 4.09 -19.55
CA GLY A 493 9.70 4.71 -19.27
C GLY A 493 10.89 4.00 -19.94
N ASP A 494 11.92 4.78 -20.29
CA ASP A 494 13.19 4.26 -20.84
C ASP A 494 14.09 3.66 -19.74
N TRP A 495 13.74 2.46 -19.28
CA TRP A 495 14.51 1.72 -18.29
C TRP A 495 15.86 1.24 -18.83
N ARG A 496 15.93 0.93 -20.13
CA ARG A 496 17.18 0.54 -20.79
C ARG A 496 18.20 1.67 -20.75
N GLY A 497 17.80 2.90 -21.09
CA GLY A 497 18.65 4.08 -21.01
C GLY A 497 19.12 4.36 -19.58
N LYS A 498 18.22 4.24 -18.58
CA LYS A 498 18.60 4.36 -17.16
C LYS A 498 19.65 3.33 -16.74
N ALA A 499 19.47 2.06 -17.13
CA ALA A 499 20.44 1.02 -16.83
C ALA A 499 21.76 1.22 -17.58
N GLN A 500 21.72 1.69 -18.82
CA GLN A 500 22.90 2.04 -19.59
C GLN A 500 23.73 3.13 -18.90
N ALA A 501 23.07 4.16 -18.34
CA ALA A 501 23.75 5.19 -17.57
C ALA A 501 24.48 4.61 -16.35
N ILE A 502 23.82 3.71 -15.60
CA ILE A 502 24.44 2.99 -14.47
C ILE A 502 25.63 2.16 -14.94
N LEU A 503 25.51 1.43 -16.05
CA LEU A 503 26.60 0.61 -16.59
C LEU A 503 27.82 1.46 -16.95
N ILE A 504 27.61 2.61 -17.59
CA ILE A 504 28.67 3.57 -17.93
C ILE A 504 29.35 4.11 -16.67
N GLU A 505 28.58 4.46 -15.63
CA GLU A 505 29.12 4.91 -14.35
C GLU A 505 29.99 3.83 -13.68
N ARG A 506 29.53 2.58 -13.68
CA ARG A 506 30.30 1.44 -13.13
C ARG A 506 31.59 1.20 -13.92
N LEU A 507 31.55 1.30 -15.23
CA LEU A 507 32.73 1.21 -16.10
C LEU A 507 33.76 2.29 -15.78
N HIS A 508 33.33 3.54 -15.61
CA HIS A 508 34.23 4.65 -15.31
C HIS A 508 34.78 4.61 -13.88
N SER A 509 33.96 4.23 -12.91
CA SER A 509 34.35 4.21 -11.50
C SER A 509 35.15 2.95 -11.12
N GLY A 510 34.96 1.84 -11.83
CA GLY A 510 35.48 0.52 -11.46
C GLY A 510 34.73 -0.11 -10.27
N TRP A 511 33.59 0.45 -9.86
CA TRP A 511 32.80 -0.02 -8.73
C TRP A 511 31.45 -0.57 -9.16
N GLY A 512 31.03 -1.68 -8.55
CA GLY A 512 29.75 -2.33 -8.81
C GLY A 512 29.84 -3.49 -9.81
N GLU A 513 28.86 -4.39 -9.77
CA GLU A 513 28.84 -5.57 -10.65
C GLU A 513 28.36 -5.20 -12.06
N MET A 514 29.05 -5.76 -13.07
CA MET A 514 28.79 -5.54 -14.48
C MET A 514 27.60 -6.39 -14.99
N PHE A 515 26.90 -5.90 -16.00
CA PHE A 515 25.74 -6.61 -16.57
C PHE A 515 25.58 -6.38 -18.08
N VAL A 516 24.73 -7.20 -18.70
CA VAL A 516 24.40 -7.12 -20.13
C VAL A 516 23.10 -6.32 -20.31
N LEU A 517 23.09 -5.39 -21.27
CA LEU A 517 21.92 -4.59 -21.66
C LEU A 517 20.96 -5.35 -22.59
#